data_AF-A0A165WZE8-F1
#
_entry.id   AF-A0A165WZE8-F1
#
_cell.length_a   1.000
_cell.length_b   1.000
_cell.length_c   1.000
_cell.angle_alpha   90.00
_cell.angle_beta   90.00
_cell.angle_gamma   90.00
#
_symmetry.space_group_name_H-M   'P 1'
#
loop_
_entity.id
_entity.type
_entity.pdbx_description
1 polymer ?
#
loop_
_entity_poly.entity_id
_entity_poly.type
_entity_poly.pdbx_seq_one_letter_code
_entity_poly.pdbx_strand_id
1 'polypeptide(L)'
;MIGHIGKSDHLTAVLLLYMRKMMAAPPKHPFIKYENFVIDPKPELMKVLDHLGLDWEDKLLNAHQMYNEGELGHGRIKLWKPIHQESLDKYKSINQETFDKIYSIASPALDLYGYEIDDKNDIVFG
;
A
#
# COMPACT_ATOMS: atom_id res chain seq x y z
N MET A 1 -30.63 15.02 -16.21
CA MET A 1 -30.54 15.81 -14.95
C MET A 1 -29.28 15.38 -14.23
N ILE A 2 -28.18 16.13 -14.37
CA ILE A 2 -26.95 15.92 -13.61
C ILE A 2 -27.07 16.84 -12.39
N GLY A 3 -27.82 16.37 -11.39
CA GLY A 3 -28.04 17.08 -10.15
C GLY A 3 -26.93 16.76 -9.15
N HIS A 4 -26.35 17.82 -8.57
CA HIS A 4 -25.50 17.81 -7.38
C HIS A 4 -24.01 17.46 -7.56
N ILE A 5 -23.27 18.36 -8.20
CA ILE A 5 -21.89 18.65 -7.73
C ILE A 5 -21.98 19.94 -6.90
N GLY A 6 -22.71 19.87 -5.78
CA GLY A 6 -22.69 20.92 -4.77
C GLY A 6 -21.41 20.76 -3.97
N LYS A 7 -20.48 21.73 -4.05
CA LYS A 7 -19.17 21.79 -3.33
C LYS A 7 -18.69 20.41 -2.86
N SER A 8 -18.20 19.58 -3.79
CA SER A 8 -17.58 18.32 -3.40
C SER A 8 -16.47 18.65 -2.40
N ASP A 9 -16.56 18.10 -1.19
CA ASP A 9 -15.47 18.17 -0.24
C ASP A 9 -14.20 17.63 -0.94
N HIS A 10 -13.06 18.31 -0.76
CA HIS A 10 -11.82 17.98 -1.46
C HIS A 10 -11.40 16.52 -1.25
N LEU A 11 -11.69 15.94 -0.08
CA LEU A 11 -11.44 14.53 0.19
C LEU A 11 -12.24 13.64 -0.75
N THR A 12 -13.56 13.85 -0.86
CA THR A 12 -14.42 13.09 -1.78
C THR A 12 -13.94 13.20 -3.23
N ALA A 13 -13.57 14.41 -3.68
CA ALA A 13 -13.07 14.60 -5.04
C ALA A 13 -11.77 13.82 -5.31
N VAL A 14 -10.83 13.86 -4.36
CA VAL A 14 -9.57 13.10 -4.45
C VAL A 14 -9.83 11.60 -4.42
N LEU A 15 -10.71 11.12 -3.54
CA LEU A 15 -11.05 9.70 -3.44
C LEU A 15 -11.68 9.19 -4.72
N LEU A 16 -12.62 9.91 -5.33
CA LEU A 16 -13.25 9.49 -6.59
C LEU A 16 -12.24 9.41 -7.75
N LEU A 17 -11.32 10.37 -7.84
CA LEU A 17 -10.24 10.34 -8.83
C LEU A 17 -9.28 9.17 -8.61
N TYR A 18 -8.88 8.95 -7.35
CA TYR A 18 -8.03 7.85 -6.96
C TYR A 18 -8.69 6.50 -7.29
N MET A 19 -9.96 6.34 -6.94
CA MET A 19 -10.74 5.14 -7.23
C MET A 19 -10.82 4.86 -8.72
N ARG A 20 -11.13 5.88 -9.53
CA ARG A 20 -11.14 5.72 -10.99
C ARG A 20 -9.80 5.21 -11.51
N LYS A 21 -8.67 5.71 -10.97
CA LYS A 21 -7.33 5.26 -11.36
C LYS A 21 -7.10 3.80 -10.96
N MET A 22 -7.37 3.44 -9.72
CA MET A 22 -7.15 2.08 -9.20
C MET A 22 -8.00 1.05 -9.95
N MET A 23 -9.26 1.37 -10.23
CA MET A 23 -10.19 0.46 -10.91
C MET A 23 -9.93 0.34 -12.42
N ALA A 24 -9.26 1.31 -13.06
CA ALA A 24 -9.05 1.31 -14.51
C ALA A 24 -7.97 0.31 -14.97
N ALA A 25 -7.06 -0.09 -14.09
CA ALA A 25 -5.93 -0.95 -14.44
C ALA A 25 -5.61 -1.91 -13.29
N PRO A 26 -6.37 -3.00 -13.13
CA PRO A 26 -6.04 -4.03 -12.15
C PRO A 26 -4.66 -4.63 -12.45
N PRO A 27 -3.98 -5.21 -11.44
CA PRO A 27 -2.66 -5.81 -11.62
C PRO A 27 -2.66 -6.87 -12.72
N LYS A 28 -1.71 -6.76 -13.66
CA LYS A 28 -1.47 -7.77 -14.72
C LYS A 28 -0.25 -8.65 -14.43
N HIS A 29 0.49 -8.32 -13.38
CA HIS A 29 1.71 -8.98 -12.93
C HIS A 29 1.52 -9.40 -11.48
N PRO A 30 2.39 -10.29 -10.95
CA PRO A 30 2.42 -10.59 -9.52
C PRO A 30 2.44 -9.28 -8.73
N PHE A 31 1.43 -9.09 -7.89
CA PHE A 31 1.35 -7.95 -7.01
C PHE A 31 1.86 -8.39 -5.63
N ILE A 32 2.58 -7.50 -4.96
CA ILE A 32 3.07 -7.72 -3.61
C ILE A 32 2.38 -6.73 -2.70
N LYS A 33 1.74 -7.25 -1.67
CA LYS A 33 1.20 -6.43 -0.60
C LYS A 33 2.37 -5.93 0.24
N TYR A 34 2.42 -4.62 0.43
CA TYR A 34 3.48 -3.99 1.22
C TYR A 34 3.55 -4.59 2.62
N GLU A 35 2.39 -4.86 3.22
CA GLU A 35 2.26 -5.35 4.58
C GLU A 35 2.89 -6.74 4.73
N ASN A 36 2.59 -7.67 3.81
CA ASN A 36 3.22 -8.99 3.75
C ASN A 36 4.73 -8.86 3.60
N PHE A 37 5.19 -7.94 2.74
CA PHE A 37 6.62 -7.75 2.49
C PHE A 37 7.38 -7.22 3.71
N VAL A 38 6.83 -6.27 4.48
CA VAL A 38 7.54 -5.77 5.67
C VAL A 38 7.41 -6.69 6.89
N ILE A 39 6.43 -7.61 6.89
CA ILE A 39 6.26 -8.64 7.91
C ILE A 39 7.21 -9.81 7.65
N ASP A 40 7.19 -10.35 6.43
CA ASP A 40 8.02 -11.47 6.00
C ASP A 40 8.56 -11.22 4.57
N PRO A 41 9.70 -10.51 4.42
CA PRO A 41 10.18 -10.03 3.13
C PRO A 41 10.65 -11.16 2.20
N LYS A 42 11.15 -12.28 2.75
CA LYS A 42 11.75 -13.35 1.96
C LYS A 42 10.76 -13.99 0.97
N PRO A 43 9.60 -14.54 1.39
CA PRO A 43 8.65 -15.14 0.46
C PRO A 43 8.14 -14.15 -0.58
N GLU A 44 7.92 -12.89 -0.21
CA GLU A 44 7.47 -11.87 -1.16
C GLU A 44 8.55 -11.53 -2.20
N LEU A 45 9.81 -11.36 -1.78
CA LEU A 45 10.92 -11.14 -2.72
C LEU A 45 11.13 -12.32 -3.67
N MET A 46 11.01 -13.55 -3.17
CA MET A 46 11.13 -14.74 -4.01
C MET A 46 10.10 -14.72 -5.15
N LYS A 47 8.84 -14.31 -4.89
CA LYS A 47 7.84 -14.15 -5.96
C LYS A 47 8.27 -13.17 -7.05
N VAL A 48 8.96 -12.07 -6.68
CA VAL A 48 9.50 -11.11 -7.66
C VAL A 48 10.61 -11.75 -8.48
N LEU A 49 11.58 -12.37 -7.82
CA LEU A 49 12.73 -12.96 -8.49
C LEU A 49 12.31 -14.09 -9.44
N ASP A 50 11.41 -14.96 -9.00
CA ASP A 50 10.82 -16.01 -9.83
C ASP A 50 10.12 -15.43 -11.07
N HIS A 51 9.37 -14.33 -10.90
CA HIS A 51 8.73 -13.65 -12.03
C HIS A 51 9.73 -13.03 -13.01
N LEU A 52 10.87 -12.55 -12.51
CA LEU A 52 11.94 -11.95 -13.32
C LEU A 52 12.95 -12.97 -13.87
N GLY A 53 12.88 -14.25 -13.45
CA GLY A 53 13.85 -15.27 -13.79
C GLY A 53 15.24 -15.01 -13.19
N LEU A 54 15.29 -14.46 -11.97
CA LEU A 54 16.53 -14.13 -11.25
C LEU A 54 16.75 -15.09 -10.09
N ASP A 55 18.02 -15.37 -9.77
CA ASP A 55 18.39 -16.20 -8.63
C ASP A 55 18.27 -15.44 -7.30
N TRP A 56 18.04 -16.18 -6.22
CA TRP A 56 18.00 -15.64 -4.86
C TRP A 56 19.39 -15.26 -4.35
N GLU A 57 19.49 -14.10 -3.70
CA GLU A 57 20.67 -13.68 -2.94
C GLU A 57 20.28 -13.20 -1.53
N ASP A 58 20.89 -13.75 -0.48
CA ASP A 58 20.59 -13.39 0.92
C ASP A 58 20.84 -11.90 1.24
N LYS A 59 21.72 -11.26 0.47
CA LYS A 59 22.02 -9.82 0.61
C LYS A 59 20.81 -8.92 0.35
N LEU A 60 19.78 -9.41 -0.34
CA LEU A 60 18.54 -8.67 -0.61
C LEU A 60 17.82 -8.27 0.68
N LEU A 61 17.85 -9.12 1.71
CA LEU A 61 17.28 -8.82 3.02
C LEU A 61 18.07 -7.73 3.78
N ASN A 62 19.31 -7.51 3.37
CA ASN A 62 20.25 -6.59 4.00
C ASN A 62 20.68 -5.46 3.06
N ALA A 63 19.87 -5.13 2.04
CA ALA A 63 20.20 -4.13 1.04
C ALA A 63 20.57 -2.76 1.63
N HIS A 64 20.03 -2.43 2.81
CA HIS A 64 20.35 -1.22 3.56
C HIS A 64 21.84 -1.08 3.92
N GLN A 65 22.58 -2.18 4.04
CA GLN A 65 24.02 -2.19 4.33
C GLN A 65 24.87 -1.74 3.14
N MET A 66 24.27 -1.60 1.95
CA MET A 66 24.94 -1.10 0.74
C MET A 66 24.92 0.43 0.64
N TYR A 67 24.25 1.12 1.58
CA TYR A 67 24.07 2.56 1.57
C TYR A 67 24.68 3.18 2.82
N ASN A 68 25.28 4.35 2.65
CA ASN A 68 25.78 5.17 3.74
C ASN A 68 24.62 5.88 4.45
N GLU A 69 24.81 6.18 5.74
CA GLU A 69 23.86 6.98 6.49
C GLU A 69 23.65 8.35 5.83
N GLY A 70 22.39 8.75 5.66
CA GLY A 70 22.00 9.98 4.98
C GLY A 70 21.63 9.81 3.50
N GLU A 71 21.90 8.67 2.88
CA GLU A 71 21.51 8.42 1.49
C GLU A 71 19.99 8.25 1.32
N LEU A 72 19.38 9.20 0.60
CA LEU A 72 17.95 9.24 0.37
C LEU A 72 17.57 8.70 -1.01
N GLY A 73 16.60 7.81 -1.04
CA GLY A 73 15.95 7.35 -2.26
C GLY A 73 14.80 8.24 -2.69
N HIS A 74 14.09 7.79 -3.73
CA HIS A 74 12.87 8.44 -4.20
C HIS A 74 11.84 8.55 -3.06
N GLY A 75 11.16 9.69 -2.96
CA GLY A 75 10.22 9.95 -1.87
C GLY A 75 10.87 10.18 -0.51
N ARG A 76 12.18 10.49 -0.45
CA ARG A 76 12.96 10.70 0.79
C ARG A 76 13.03 9.45 1.68
N ILE A 77 12.98 8.26 1.06
CA ILE A 77 13.17 6.98 1.76
C ILE A 77 14.61 6.91 2.26
N LYS A 78 14.81 6.58 3.54
CA LYS A 78 16.14 6.42 4.13
C LYS A 78 16.70 5.05 3.74
N LEU A 79 17.60 5.01 2.76
CA LEU A 79 18.06 3.74 2.16
C LEU A 79 18.92 2.91 3.12
N TRP A 80 19.59 3.56 4.07
CA TRP A 80 20.44 2.93 5.09
C TRP A 80 19.67 2.27 6.24
N LYS A 81 18.33 2.39 6.27
CA LYS A 81 17.51 1.76 7.32
C LYS A 81 17.11 0.35 6.91
N PRO A 82 17.07 -0.62 7.86
CA PRO A 82 16.53 -1.94 7.60
C PRO A 82 15.04 -1.88 7.26
N ILE A 83 14.53 -2.96 6.66
CA ILE A 83 13.09 -3.16 6.48
C ILE A 83 12.42 -3.10 7.85
N HIS A 84 11.35 -2.30 7.97
CA HIS A 84 10.68 -2.07 9.24
C HIS A 84 9.17 -1.89 9.06
N GLN A 85 8.43 -2.17 10.14
CA GLN A 85 6.97 -2.16 10.15
C GLN A 85 6.36 -0.85 10.70
N GLU A 86 7.18 0.18 10.98
CA GLU A 86 6.75 1.46 11.58
C GLU A 86 5.60 2.17 10.86
N SER A 87 5.30 1.83 9.60
CA SER A 87 4.23 2.47 8.82
C SER A 87 2.95 1.65 8.69
N LEU A 88 2.90 0.40 9.18
CA LEU A 88 1.74 -0.49 9.04
C LEU A 88 0.46 0.13 9.62
N ASP A 89 0.55 0.67 10.84
CA ASP A 89 -0.62 1.16 11.59
C ASP A 89 -0.82 2.67 11.52
N LYS A 90 -0.08 3.41 10.68
CA LYS A 90 -0.16 4.89 10.65
C LYS A 90 -1.57 5.40 10.33
N TYR A 91 -2.34 4.65 9.54
CA TYR A 91 -3.71 4.99 9.20
C TYR A 91 -4.65 4.98 10.42
N LYS A 92 -4.32 4.25 11.49
CA LYS A 92 -5.12 4.18 12.72
C LYS A 92 -5.18 5.51 13.49
N SER A 93 -4.35 6.49 13.11
CA SER A 93 -4.43 7.85 13.64
C SER A 93 -5.57 8.69 13.04
N ILE A 94 -6.22 8.19 11.98
CA ILE A 94 -7.38 8.84 11.36
C ILE A 94 -8.60 8.66 12.28
N ASN A 95 -9.40 9.71 12.45
CA ASN A 95 -10.64 9.61 13.22
C ASN A 95 -11.69 8.74 12.50
N GLN A 96 -12.58 8.11 13.27
CA GLN A 96 -13.56 7.15 12.76
C GLN A 96 -14.44 7.74 11.65
N GLU A 97 -14.95 8.96 11.81
CA GLU A 97 -15.82 9.61 10.80
C GLU A 97 -15.12 9.75 9.43
N THR A 98 -13.83 10.12 9.45
CA THR A 98 -13.02 10.24 8.24
C THR A 98 -12.73 8.87 7.64
N PHE A 99 -12.43 7.88 8.49
CA PHE A 99 -12.21 6.51 8.05
C PHE A 99 -13.44 5.92 7.36
N ASP A 100 -14.61 6.02 8.00
CA ASP A 100 -15.89 5.51 7.47
C ASP A 100 -16.20 6.13 6.11
N LYS A 101 -15.95 7.44 5.98
CA LYS A 101 -16.13 8.16 4.73
C LYS A 101 -15.19 7.67 3.63
N ILE A 102 -13.89 7.50 3.94
CA ILE A 102 -12.91 6.96 3.00
C ILE A 102 -13.33 5.56 2.57
N TYR A 103 -13.64 4.69 3.54
CA TYR A 103 -14.01 3.30 3.30
C TYR A 103 -15.27 3.17 2.44
N SER A 104 -16.31 3.97 2.70
CA SER A 104 -17.56 3.96 1.92
C SER A 104 -17.36 4.22 0.42
N ILE A 105 -16.28 4.90 0.05
CA ILE A 105 -15.92 5.20 -1.34
C ILE A 105 -14.87 4.20 -1.85
N ALA A 106 -13.92 3.80 -1.00
CA ALA A 106 -12.74 3.05 -1.38
C ALA A 106 -12.87 1.52 -1.31
N SER A 107 -13.91 1.00 -0.64
CA SER A 107 -14.10 -0.44 -0.46
C SER A 107 -14.03 -1.27 -1.76
N PRO A 108 -14.57 -0.84 -2.91
CA PRO A 108 -14.47 -1.66 -4.12
C PRO A 108 -13.03 -1.84 -4.62
N ALA A 109 -12.15 -0.88 -4.34
CA ALA A 109 -10.73 -1.02 -4.67
C ALA A 109 -10.05 -1.89 -3.62
N LEU A 110 -10.31 -1.67 -2.32
CA LEU A 110 -9.74 -2.53 -1.27
C LEU A 110 -10.02 -4.02 -1.55
N ASP A 111 -11.27 -4.35 -1.88
CA ASP A 111 -11.70 -5.69 -2.25
C ASP A 111 -10.94 -6.21 -3.48
N LEU A 112 -10.79 -5.38 -4.53
CA LEU A 112 -10.07 -5.73 -5.75
C LEU A 112 -8.60 -6.11 -5.48
N TYR A 113 -7.98 -5.51 -4.46
CA TYR A 113 -6.60 -5.80 -4.05
C TYR A 113 -6.52 -6.78 -2.87
N GLY A 114 -7.64 -7.38 -2.44
CA GLY A 114 -7.71 -8.38 -1.39
C GLY A 114 -7.46 -7.83 0.01
N TYR A 115 -7.87 -6.59 0.26
CA TYR A 115 -7.97 -6.00 1.59
C TYR A 115 -9.42 -6.08 2.06
N GLU A 116 -9.62 -6.49 3.30
CA GLU A 116 -10.93 -6.56 3.95
C GLU A 116 -10.91 -5.73 5.24
N ILE A 117 -12.08 -5.49 5.81
CA ILE A 117 -12.21 -4.89 7.14
C ILE A 117 -12.75 -5.94 8.10
N ASP A 118 -12.10 -6.06 9.26
CA ASP A 118 -12.57 -6.94 10.34
C ASP A 118 -13.64 -6.27 11.23
N ASP A 119 -14.17 -7.04 12.18
CA ASP A 119 -15.21 -6.56 13.12
C ASP A 119 -14.76 -5.38 14.01
N LYS A 120 -13.46 -5.03 14.01
CA LYS A 120 -12.88 -3.92 14.78
C LYS A 120 -12.60 -2.69 13.93
N ASN A 121 -13.03 -2.67 12.68
CA ASN A 121 -12.69 -1.65 11.68
C ASN A 121 -11.18 -1.60 11.35
N ASP A 122 -10.46 -2.70 11.56
CA ASP A 122 -9.06 -2.83 11.14
C ASP A 122 -9.00 -3.39 9.72
N ILE A 123 -8.12 -2.83 8.89
CA ILE A 123 -7.83 -3.37 7.57
C ILE A 123 -7.02 -4.64 7.74
N VAL A 124 -7.56 -5.76 7.25
CA VAL A 124 -6.90 -7.06 7.20
C VAL A 124 -6.51 -7.41 5.77
N PHE A 125 -5.43 -8.17 5.65
CA PHE A 125 -4.85 -8.56 4.38
C PHE A 125 -4.43 -10.04 4.45
N GLY A 126 -4.89 -10.82 3.46
CA GLY A 126 -4.48 -12.21 3.24
C GLY A 126 -3.30 -12.38 2.30
#